data_AF-A0AA39TV00-F1
#
_entry.id   AF-A0AA39TV00-F1
#
_cell.length_a   1.000
_cell.length_b   1.000
_cell.length_c   1.000
_cell.angle_alpha   90.00
_cell.angle_beta   90.00
_cell.angle_gamma   90.00
#
_symmetry.space_group_name_H-M   'P 1'
#
loop_
_entity.id
_entity.type
_entity.pdbx_description
1 polymer ?
#
loop_
_entity_poly.entity_id
_entity_poly.type
_entity_poly.pdbx_seq_one_letter_code
_entity_poly.pdbx_strand_id
1 'polypeptide(L)'
;MYKPHTSSDRRRYVEEVNLDPPIYFWVQDPSECGLALSDALHSRVRRLIDRDEPMFKDRGPSVSVRIEWPGYRPWSRQIPARDFRTPPCPITRSKLAKNVAKCVQRFIQERQAVPMEDDSSPDWRIGTQPNTIRVEDLVLVSLHHVSMGSWQPHLRLRRPLPHPQ
;
A
#
# COMPACT_ATOMS: atom_id res chain seq x y z
N MET A 1 -11.93 4.33 -1.91
CA MET A 1 -12.22 2.98 -1.42
C MET A 1 -12.83 2.21 -2.57
N TYR A 2 -12.27 1.04 -2.89
CA TYR A 2 -12.68 0.21 -4.03
C TYR A 2 -14.20 0.05 -4.15
N LYS A 3 -14.72 0.30 -5.36
CA LYS A 3 -16.11 0.05 -5.72
C LYS A 3 -16.15 -0.97 -6.87
N PRO A 4 -16.79 -2.15 -6.69
CA PRO A 4 -16.94 -3.13 -7.76
C PRO A 4 -17.83 -2.60 -8.90
N HIS A 5 -17.55 -3.03 -10.13
CA HIS A 5 -18.19 -2.51 -11.35
C HIS A 5 -19.45 -3.26 -11.77
N THR A 6 -19.70 -4.46 -11.25
CA THR A 6 -20.92 -5.25 -11.54
C THR A 6 -21.60 -5.71 -10.25
N SER A 7 -22.91 -6.00 -10.33
CA SER A 7 -23.70 -6.56 -9.23
C SER A 7 -23.22 -7.94 -8.80
N SER A 8 -22.79 -8.78 -9.75
CA SER A 8 -22.18 -10.09 -9.47
C SER A 8 -20.83 -9.96 -8.76
N ASP A 9 -20.00 -8.98 -9.15
CA ASP A 9 -18.74 -8.71 -8.48
C ASP A 9 -18.96 -8.13 -7.08
N ARG A 10 -19.98 -7.28 -6.91
CA ARG A 10 -20.36 -6.76 -5.60
C ARG A 10 -20.72 -7.88 -4.64
N ARG A 11 -21.55 -8.83 -5.08
CA ARG A 11 -21.94 -9.97 -4.25
C ARG A 11 -20.74 -10.84 -3.87
N ARG A 12 -19.95 -11.26 -4.87
CA ARG A 12 -18.81 -12.19 -4.70
C ARG A 12 -17.61 -11.58 -3.97
N TYR A 13 -17.33 -10.30 -4.17
CA TYR A 13 -16.10 -9.66 -3.68
C TYR A 13 -16.33 -8.72 -2.50
N VAL A 14 -17.56 -8.32 -2.19
CA VAL A 14 -17.87 -7.38 -1.10
C VAL A 14 -18.90 -7.94 -0.11
N GLU A 15 -20.01 -8.52 -0.58
CA GLU A 15 -21.12 -8.93 0.31
C GLU A 15 -20.92 -10.32 0.95
N GLU A 16 -20.31 -11.26 0.24
CA GLU A 16 -20.08 -12.63 0.73
C GLU A 16 -18.67 -12.86 1.30
N VAL A 17 -17.88 -11.80 1.46
CA VAL A 17 -16.49 -11.88 1.93
C VAL A 17 -16.38 -11.47 3.40
N ASN A 18 -15.92 -12.38 4.25
CA ASN A 18 -15.39 -12.01 5.56
C ASN A 18 -14.08 -11.26 5.37
N LEU A 19 -14.12 -9.94 5.54
CA LEU A 19 -12.93 -9.11 5.43
C LEU A 19 -12.02 -9.33 6.64
N ASP A 20 -10.75 -9.69 6.40
CA ASP A 20 -9.72 -9.69 7.43
C ASP A 20 -9.58 -8.29 8.07
N PRO A 21 -9.24 -8.21 9.37
CA PRO A 21 -8.92 -6.95 10.00
C PRO A 21 -7.72 -6.27 9.32
N PRO A 22 -7.62 -4.93 9.36
CA PRO A 22 -6.49 -4.23 8.78
C PRO A 22 -5.16 -4.67 9.40
N ILE A 23 -4.15 -4.85 8.56
CA ILE A 23 -2.78 -5.15 8.99
C ILE A 23 -2.09 -3.81 9.26
N TYR A 24 -1.79 -3.50 10.52
CA TYR A 24 -1.10 -2.25 10.90
C TYR A 24 0.43 -2.40 10.90
N PHE A 25 1.15 -1.33 10.60
CA PHE A 25 2.62 -1.31 10.63
C PHE A 25 3.12 -0.43 11.77
N TRP A 26 2.99 -0.93 13.00
CA TRP A 26 3.48 -0.24 14.20
C TRP A 26 4.99 -0.34 14.32
N VAL A 27 5.63 0.78 14.66
CA VAL A 27 7.05 0.81 14.99
C VAL A 27 7.23 1.15 16.47
N GLN A 28 8.26 0.60 17.12
CA GLN A 28 8.60 0.87 18.53
C GLN A 28 9.80 1.82 18.64
N ASP A 29 10.03 2.40 19.82
CA ASP A 29 11.22 3.21 20.17
C ASP A 29 11.51 4.44 19.27
N PRO A 30 10.63 5.47 19.22
CA PRO A 30 9.34 5.61 19.90
C PRO A 30 8.20 4.80 19.25
N SER A 31 7.13 4.55 20.02
CA SER A 31 5.92 3.91 19.51
C SER A 31 5.18 4.84 18.55
N GLU A 32 5.08 4.45 17.28
CA GLU A 32 4.39 5.21 16.26
C GLU A 32 3.59 4.30 15.32
N CYS A 33 2.43 4.79 14.88
CA CYS A 33 1.67 4.12 13.84
C CYS A 33 2.24 4.49 12.47
N GLY A 34 2.86 3.51 11.83
CA GLY A 34 3.28 3.56 10.44
C GLY A 34 4.79 3.40 10.24
N LEU A 35 5.13 2.84 9.08
CA LEU A 35 6.50 2.61 8.63
C LEU A 35 6.78 3.48 7.40
N ALA A 36 7.83 4.29 7.41
CA ALA A 36 8.23 5.06 6.24
C ALA A 36 8.48 4.12 5.05
N LEU A 37 7.92 4.45 3.86
CA LEU A 37 8.12 3.62 2.67
C LEU A 37 9.60 3.53 2.29
N SER A 38 10.36 4.61 2.50
CA SER A 38 11.82 4.62 2.34
C SER A 38 12.50 3.57 3.21
N ASP A 39 12.06 3.38 4.45
CA ASP A 39 12.67 2.40 5.36
C ASP A 39 12.31 0.98 4.96
N ALA A 40 11.06 0.73 4.55
CA ALA A 40 10.64 -0.56 4.01
C ALA A 40 11.42 -0.96 2.75
N LEU A 41 11.63 -0.01 1.82
CA LEU A 41 12.39 -0.24 0.58
C LEU A 41 13.85 -0.66 0.88
N HIS A 42 14.49 0.01 1.84
CA HIS A 42 15.87 -0.24 2.24
C HIS A 42 16.02 -1.31 3.34
N SER A 43 14.95 -2.07 3.65
CA SER A 43 14.94 -3.08 4.72
C SER A 43 15.32 -2.55 6.11
N ARG A 44 15.12 -1.25 6.38
CA ARG A 44 15.36 -0.60 7.68
C ARG A 44 14.17 -0.78 8.63
N VAL A 45 13.86 -2.04 8.92
CA VAL A 45 12.63 -2.45 9.63
C VAL A 45 12.91 -3.02 11.02
N ARG A 46 14.06 -2.66 11.63
CA ARG A 46 14.44 -3.15 12.97
C ARG A 46 13.41 -2.79 14.04
N ARG A 47 12.77 -1.63 13.90
CA ARG A 47 11.77 -1.09 14.82
C ARG A 47 10.35 -1.57 14.52
N LEU A 48 10.12 -2.32 13.43
CA LEU A 48 8.78 -2.81 13.09
C LEU A 48 8.37 -3.89 14.08
N ILE A 49 7.26 -3.67 14.78
CA ILE A 49 6.67 -4.64 15.70
C ILE A 49 6.21 -5.86 14.90
N ASP A 50 6.46 -7.06 15.44
CA ASP A 50 6.10 -8.35 14.83
C ASP A 50 6.63 -8.54 13.40
N ARG A 51 7.82 -7.99 13.10
CA ARG A 51 8.42 -7.99 11.75
C ARG A 51 8.53 -9.35 11.07
N ASP A 52 8.62 -10.44 11.85
CA ASP A 52 8.78 -11.81 11.36
C ASP A 52 7.48 -12.64 11.44
N GLU A 53 6.36 -12.02 11.87
CA GLU A 53 5.06 -12.67 11.90
C GLU A 53 4.64 -13.10 10.48
N PRO A 54 4.21 -14.38 10.29
CA PRO A 54 3.74 -14.85 9.00
C PRO A 54 2.39 -14.21 8.63
N MET A 55 2.37 -13.50 7.51
CA MET A 55 1.20 -12.86 6.91
C MET A 55 0.55 -13.78 5.88
N PHE A 56 -0.76 -13.62 5.65
CA PHE A 56 -1.48 -14.31 4.58
C PHE A 56 -1.43 -15.85 4.66
N LYS A 57 -1.42 -16.42 5.88
CA LYS A 57 -1.31 -17.87 6.15
C LYS A 57 -2.30 -18.72 5.35
N ASP A 58 -3.53 -18.24 5.20
CA ASP A 58 -4.64 -18.96 4.54
C ASP A 58 -5.00 -18.37 3.17
N ARG A 59 -4.10 -17.60 2.56
CA ARG A 59 -4.30 -17.01 1.23
C ARG A 59 -3.51 -17.77 0.17
N GLY A 60 -3.96 -17.60 -1.09
CA GLY A 60 -3.32 -18.14 -2.28
C GLY A 60 -1.90 -17.58 -2.50
N PRO A 61 -1.25 -17.88 -3.64
CA PRO A 61 0.15 -17.53 -3.87
C PRO A 61 0.40 -16.02 -4.00
N SER A 62 -0.63 -15.22 -4.29
CA SER A 62 -0.54 -13.76 -4.45
C SER A 62 -1.81 -13.06 -3.98
N VAL A 63 -1.68 -11.75 -3.72
CA VAL A 63 -2.79 -10.82 -3.48
C VAL A 63 -2.64 -9.60 -4.38
N SER A 64 -3.73 -8.91 -4.70
CA SER A 64 -3.73 -7.66 -5.46
C SER A 64 -3.67 -6.46 -4.52
N VAL A 65 -2.70 -5.57 -4.71
CA VAL A 65 -2.64 -4.26 -4.05
C VAL A 65 -3.30 -3.24 -4.97
N ARG A 66 -4.28 -2.49 -4.44
CA ARG A 66 -5.04 -1.46 -5.17
C ARG A 66 -4.68 -0.08 -4.65
N ILE A 67 -4.41 0.85 -5.56
CA ILE A 67 -4.13 2.25 -5.26
C ILE A 67 -5.16 3.10 -6.01
N GLU A 68 -5.94 3.82 -5.22
CA GLU A 68 -6.86 4.86 -5.70
C GLU A 68 -6.31 6.19 -5.20
N TRP A 69 -5.57 6.86 -6.07
CA TRP A 69 -4.92 8.13 -5.75
C TRP A 69 -5.70 9.28 -6.39
N PRO A 70 -6.08 10.32 -5.63
CA PRO A 70 -6.85 11.43 -6.19
C PRO A 70 -6.16 12.08 -7.39
N GLY A 71 -6.91 12.24 -8.47
CA GLY A 71 -6.44 12.80 -9.74
C GLY A 71 -5.63 11.88 -10.63
N TYR A 72 -5.54 10.58 -10.31
CA TYR A 72 -5.00 9.56 -11.21
C TYR A 72 -5.96 8.37 -11.32
N ARG A 73 -5.98 7.77 -12.51
CA ARG A 73 -6.76 6.55 -12.76
C ARG A 73 -6.39 5.42 -11.79
N PRO A 74 -7.37 4.60 -11.36
CA PRO A 74 -7.13 3.43 -10.50
C PRO A 74 -5.97 2.59 -11.00
N TRP A 75 -5.15 2.12 -10.07
CA TRP A 75 -3.97 1.32 -10.36
C TRP A 75 -3.93 0.11 -9.44
N SER A 76 -3.47 -1.03 -9.95
CA SER A 76 -3.33 -2.23 -9.14
C SER A 76 -2.18 -3.09 -9.60
N ARG A 77 -1.62 -3.86 -8.67
CA ARG A 77 -0.55 -4.82 -8.97
C ARG A 77 -0.56 -5.97 -7.98
N GLN A 78 -0.27 -7.17 -8.47
CA GLN A 78 -0.10 -8.34 -7.62
C GLN A 78 1.23 -8.31 -6.86
N ILE A 79 1.18 -8.74 -5.60
CA ILE A 79 2.35 -9.04 -4.79
C ILE A 79 2.31 -10.50 -4.33
N PRO A 80 3.46 -11.17 -4.17
CA PRO A 80 3.49 -12.54 -3.67
C PRO A 80 3.06 -12.58 -2.20
N ALA A 81 2.26 -13.58 -1.84
CA ALA A 81 1.83 -13.86 -0.47
C ALA A 81 2.61 -15.03 0.18
N ARG A 82 3.39 -15.76 -0.64
CA ARG A 82 4.35 -16.78 -0.21
C ARG A 82 5.77 -16.36 -0.57
N ASP A 83 6.74 -16.81 0.20
CA ASP A 83 8.15 -16.74 -0.20
C ASP A 83 8.54 -17.87 -1.16
N PHE A 84 9.80 -17.86 -1.59
CA PHE A 84 10.34 -18.80 -2.57
C PHE A 84 11.08 -19.98 -1.91
N ARG A 85 10.85 -20.26 -0.62
CA ARG A 85 11.43 -21.43 0.05
C ARG A 85 10.74 -22.72 -0.42
N THR A 86 11.35 -23.86 -0.13
CA THR A 86 10.79 -25.19 -0.40
C THR A 86 10.65 -25.95 0.93
N PRO A 87 9.43 -26.15 1.46
CA PRO A 87 8.13 -25.72 0.91
C PRO A 87 7.87 -24.21 1.03
N PRO A 88 7.03 -23.60 0.16
CA PRO A 88 6.70 -22.17 0.22
C PRO A 88 6.06 -21.79 1.55
N CYS A 89 6.59 -20.78 2.21
CA CYS A 89 6.08 -20.28 3.47
C CYS A 89 5.34 -18.95 3.28
N PRO A 90 4.37 -18.59 4.15
CA PRO A 90 3.80 -17.26 4.14
C PRO A 90 4.88 -16.18 4.31
N ILE A 91 4.74 -15.05 3.62
CA ILE A 91 5.67 -13.93 3.77
C ILE A 91 5.57 -13.32 5.17
N THR A 92 6.65 -12.72 5.67
CA THR A 92 6.64 -12.02 6.95
C THR A 92 6.01 -10.62 6.85
N ARG A 93 5.62 -10.02 7.98
CA ARG A 93 5.14 -8.62 8.05
C ARG A 93 6.14 -7.63 7.46
N SER A 94 7.43 -7.81 7.71
CA SER A 94 8.51 -7.00 7.09
C SER A 94 8.61 -7.19 5.58
N LYS A 95 8.45 -8.42 5.09
CA LYS A 95 8.43 -8.70 3.65
C LYS A 95 7.20 -8.12 2.97
N LEU A 96 6.04 -8.18 3.64
CA LEU A 96 4.80 -7.54 3.19
C LEU A 96 4.99 -6.03 3.06
N ALA A 97 5.52 -5.37 4.09
CA ALA A 97 5.82 -3.93 4.06
C ALA A 97 6.71 -3.57 2.87
N LYS A 98 7.79 -4.33 2.63
CA LYS A 98 8.69 -4.10 1.49
C LYS A 98 8.01 -4.30 0.14
N ASN A 99 7.16 -5.33 0.01
CA ASN A 99 6.42 -5.59 -1.23
C ASN A 99 5.41 -4.46 -1.52
N VAL A 100 4.69 -3.99 -0.50
CA VAL A 100 3.77 -2.83 -0.64
C VAL A 100 4.54 -1.56 -0.98
N ALA A 101 5.68 -1.30 -0.34
CA ALA A 101 6.50 -0.13 -0.64
C ALA A 101 7.02 -0.12 -2.09
N LYS A 102 7.46 -1.29 -2.61
CA LYS A 102 7.80 -1.44 -4.04
C LYS A 102 6.62 -1.21 -4.96
N CYS A 103 5.42 -1.63 -4.53
CA CYS A 103 4.18 -1.42 -5.26
C CYS A 103 3.86 0.07 -5.41
N VAL A 104 3.91 0.82 -4.29
CA VAL A 104 3.70 2.28 -4.27
C VAL A 104 4.80 3.03 -5.03
N GLN A 105 6.08 2.64 -4.87
CA GLN A 105 7.18 3.22 -5.64
C GLN A 105 6.95 3.08 -7.15
N ARG A 106 6.50 1.89 -7.59
CA ARG A 106 6.22 1.64 -9.00
C ARG A 106 5.06 2.49 -9.50
N PHE A 107 3.97 2.58 -8.73
CA PHE A 107 2.85 3.46 -9.04
C PHE A 107 3.31 4.92 -9.21
N ILE A 108 4.11 5.46 -8.27
CA ILE A 108 4.66 6.81 -8.35
C ILE A 108 5.51 7.01 -9.62
N GLN A 109 6.39 6.06 -9.93
CA GLN A 109 7.25 6.11 -11.12
C GLN A 109 6.46 6.10 -12.43
N GLU A 110 5.34 5.37 -12.48
CA GLU A 110 4.48 5.30 -13.66
C GLU A 110 3.55 6.52 -13.79
N ARG A 111 3.17 7.14 -12.67
CA ARG A 111 2.22 8.28 -12.66
C ARG A 111 2.87 9.65 -12.67
N GLN A 112 4.14 9.79 -12.26
CA GLN A 112 4.83 11.08 -12.27
C GLN A 112 4.91 11.77 -13.64
N ALA A 113 4.85 11.00 -14.74
CA ALA A 113 4.87 11.51 -16.11
C ALA A 113 3.46 11.69 -16.71
N VAL A 114 2.42 11.35 -15.97
CA VAL A 114 1.02 11.40 -16.43
C VAL A 114 0.39 12.67 -15.85
N PRO A 115 -0.29 13.49 -16.67
CA PRO A 115 -1.05 14.64 -16.16
C PRO A 115 -2.17 14.17 -15.22
N MET A 116 -2.50 15.02 -14.24
CA MET A 116 -3.66 14.80 -13.39
C MET A 116 -4.95 15.00 -14.18
N GLU A 117 -6.04 14.41 -13.73
CA GLU A 117 -7.37 14.66 -14.30
C GLU A 117 -7.81 16.12 -14.04
N ASP A 118 -8.55 16.74 -14.96
CA ASP A 118 -8.74 18.20 -15.06
C ASP A 118 -9.32 18.87 -13.79
N ASP A 119 -10.07 18.14 -12.96
CA ASP A 119 -10.72 18.65 -11.73
C ASP A 119 -10.00 18.24 -10.43
N SER A 120 -8.74 17.83 -10.52
CA SER A 120 -7.99 17.29 -9.38
C SER A 120 -7.30 18.36 -8.56
N SER A 121 -7.32 18.24 -7.22
CA SER A 121 -6.51 19.11 -6.36
C SER A 121 -5.01 18.86 -6.60
N PRO A 122 -4.20 19.92 -6.83
CA PRO A 122 -2.76 19.81 -7.04
C PRO A 122 -2.00 19.27 -5.83
N ASP A 123 -2.60 19.28 -4.63
CA ASP A 123 -1.99 18.73 -3.40
C ASP A 123 -1.70 17.23 -3.51
N TRP A 124 -2.39 16.54 -4.43
CA TRP A 124 -2.19 15.12 -4.71
C TRP A 124 -1.20 14.84 -5.83
N ARG A 125 -0.57 15.87 -6.39
CA ARG A 125 0.33 15.69 -7.53
C ARG A 125 1.54 14.84 -7.16
N ILE A 126 1.81 13.82 -7.97
CA ILE A 126 2.99 12.98 -7.88
C ILE A 126 4.07 13.51 -8.82
N GLY A 127 5.33 13.58 -8.38
CA GLY A 127 6.41 14.05 -9.24
C GLY A 127 7.74 14.28 -8.54
N THR A 128 8.71 14.78 -9.30
CA THR A 128 10.03 15.17 -8.82
C THR A 128 10.17 16.69 -8.61
N GLN A 129 9.12 17.45 -8.94
CA GLN A 129 9.12 18.91 -8.79
C GLN A 129 8.96 19.30 -7.30
N PRO A 130 9.18 20.58 -6.94
CA PRO A 130 8.74 21.11 -5.66
C PRO A 130 7.22 20.91 -5.48
N ASN A 131 6.77 20.74 -4.24
CA ASN A 131 5.35 20.60 -3.85
C ASN A 131 4.61 19.42 -4.50
N THR A 132 5.33 18.37 -4.91
CA THR A 132 4.73 17.11 -5.36
C THR A 132 5.08 15.97 -4.40
N ILE A 133 4.17 15.01 -4.24
CA ILE A 133 4.33 13.85 -3.38
C ILE A 133 5.31 12.85 -4.01
N ARG A 134 6.34 12.49 -3.24
CA ARG A 134 7.31 11.45 -3.60
C ARG A 134 7.19 10.25 -2.66
N VAL A 135 7.88 9.16 -3.00
CA VAL A 135 7.81 7.93 -2.19
C VAL A 135 8.41 8.13 -0.79
N GLU A 136 9.42 8.99 -0.68
CA GLU A 136 10.07 9.37 0.58
C GLU A 136 9.18 10.20 1.52
N ASP A 137 8.11 10.80 0.99
CA ASP A 137 7.14 11.57 1.75
C ASP A 137 6.05 10.69 2.37
N LEU A 138 6.05 9.38 2.10
CA LEU A 138 4.96 8.49 2.46
C LEU A 138 5.31 7.52 3.59
N VAL A 139 4.32 7.34 4.46
CA VAL A 139 4.31 6.38 5.56
C VAL A 139 3.21 5.36 5.29
N LEU A 140 3.54 4.07 5.33
CA LEU A 140 2.58 2.97 5.32
C LEU A 140 2.02 2.76 6.72
N VAL A 141 0.74 3.08 6.91
CA VAL A 141 0.05 2.98 8.21
C VAL A 141 -0.55 1.60 8.39
N SER A 142 -1.35 1.17 7.42
CA SER A 142 -2.04 -0.11 7.43
C SER A 142 -2.30 -0.63 6.02
N LEU A 143 -2.69 -1.90 5.91
CA LEU A 143 -3.18 -2.54 4.70
C LEU A 143 -4.58 -3.10 4.97
N HIS A 144 -5.57 -2.64 4.22
CA HIS A 144 -6.99 -2.98 4.42
C HIS A 144 -7.43 -4.05 3.41
N HIS A 145 -8.07 -5.12 3.87
CA HIS A 145 -8.72 -6.08 2.98
C HIS A 145 -10.03 -5.44 2.49
N VAL A 146 -10.07 -5.05 1.22
CA VAL A 146 -11.21 -4.29 0.65
C VAL A 146 -12.14 -5.16 -0.19
N SER A 147 -11.65 -6.32 -0.63
CA SER A 147 -12.44 -7.31 -1.37
C SER A 147 -11.65 -8.63 -1.41
N MET A 148 -12.27 -9.75 -1.79
CA MET A 148 -11.56 -11.05 -1.86
C MET A 148 -10.25 -10.94 -2.66
N GLY A 149 -9.13 -11.21 -2.00
CA GLY A 149 -7.78 -11.17 -2.59
C GLY A 149 -7.27 -9.76 -2.93
N SER A 150 -7.97 -8.71 -2.52
CA SER A 150 -7.64 -7.31 -2.82
C SER A 150 -7.41 -6.51 -1.55
N TRP A 151 -6.30 -5.79 -1.54
CA TRP A 151 -5.83 -5.04 -0.39
C TRP A 151 -5.49 -3.61 -0.80
N GLN A 152 -5.86 -2.64 0.04
CA GLN A 152 -5.60 -1.22 -0.20
C GLN A 152 -4.65 -0.67 0.87
N PRO A 153 -3.51 -0.05 0.50
CA PRO A 153 -2.63 0.57 1.47
C PRO A 153 -3.26 1.86 1.97
N HIS A 154 -3.20 2.06 3.28
CA HIS A 154 -3.46 3.33 3.92
C HIS A 154 -2.13 4.05 4.09
N LEU A 155 -2.02 5.19 3.41
CA LEU A 155 -0.81 6.01 3.34
C LEU A 155 -1.04 7.34 4.05
N ARG A 156 0.02 7.82 4.72
CA ARG A 156 0.05 9.14 5.36
C ARG A 156 1.26 9.91 4.86
N LEU A 157 1.12 11.23 4.71
CA LEU A 157 2.26 12.11 4.50
C LEU A 157 3.13 12.20 5.76
N ARG A 158 4.44 12.08 5.58
CA ARG A 158 5.43 12.18 6.67
C ARG A 158 5.58 13.61 7.17
N ARG A 159 5.29 14.59 6.31
CA ARG A 159 5.40 16.03 6.57
C ARG A 159 4.29 16.72 5.76
N PRO A 160 3.75 17.86 6.21
CA PRO A 160 2.95 18.71 5.34
C PRO A 160 3.77 19.08 4.10
N LEU A 161 3.16 19.07 2.92
CA LEU A 161 3.79 19.65 1.75
C LEU A 161 3.90 21.18 1.94
N PRO A 162 5.01 21.80 1.53
CA PRO A 162 5.09 23.26 1.53
C PRO A 162 3.94 23.81 0.69
N HIS A 163 3.14 24.70 1.27
CA HIS A 163 2.13 25.40 0.49
C HIS A 163 2.86 26.43 -0.39
N PRO A 164 2.51 26.58 -1.67
CA PRO A 164 2.98 27.72 -2.44
C PRO A 164 2.52 29.02 -1.73
N GLN A 165 3.46 29.95 -1.51
CA GLN A 165 3.16 31.31 -1.06
C GLN A 165 2.49 32.11 -2.19
#